data_AF-A0A3A6N0M1-F1
#
_entry.id   AF-A0A3A6N0M1-F1
#
_cell.length_a   1.000
_cell.length_b   1.000
_cell.length_c   1.000
_cell.angle_alpha   90.00
_cell.angle_beta   90.00
_cell.angle_gamma   90.00
#
_symmetry.space_group_name_H-M   'P 1'
#
loop_
_entity.id
_entity.type
_entity.pdbx_description
1 polymer ?
#
loop_
_entity_poly.entity_id
_entity_poly.type
_entity_poly.pdbx_seq_one_letter_code
_entity_poly.pdbx_strand_id
1 'polypeptide(L)'
;MRNDGFKKGWFTWVSKSVQPNDLEREYLCREWDAGFTAFSNCERSLREVGGVLGVIKFLTCRAEEQGGPEGFLMEGGLWRKDGDDAYEELAFEREGDNFFVQYMRLDTRQTVNEGQDECYYRSADTFVLGALKVFSGDLSTVEVIVPEYRLRFYIARGE
;
A
#
# COMPACT_ATOMS: atom_id res chain seq x y z
N MET A 1 -2.57 26.04 23.07
CA MET A 1 -2.05 24.82 22.42
C MET A 1 -1.92 25.11 20.94
N ARG A 2 -0.77 24.83 20.32
CA ARG A 2 -0.66 24.93 18.85
C ARG A 2 -1.66 23.93 18.27
N ASN A 3 -2.50 24.38 17.36
CA ASN A 3 -3.37 23.50 16.60
C ASN A 3 -2.49 22.83 15.55
N ASP A 4 -1.89 21.72 15.91
CA ASP A 4 -0.92 20.93 15.14
C ASP A 4 -1.54 20.13 13.98
N GLY A 5 -2.85 20.34 13.75
CA GLY A 5 -3.58 19.89 12.56
C GLY A 5 -4.03 18.43 12.61
N PHE A 6 -3.78 17.74 13.72
CA PHE A 6 -4.19 16.35 13.89
C PHE A 6 -5.70 16.19 14.06
N LYS A 7 -6.24 15.21 13.35
CA LYS A 7 -7.62 14.75 13.43
C LYS A 7 -7.65 13.35 14.00
N LYS A 8 -8.68 13.03 14.77
CA LYS A 8 -8.91 11.68 15.29
C LYS A 8 -9.35 10.74 14.16
N GLY A 9 -8.85 9.51 14.17
CA GLY A 9 -9.30 8.43 13.28
C GLY A 9 -9.12 7.06 13.93
N TRP A 10 -9.31 6.01 13.15
CA TRP A 10 -9.19 4.61 13.56
C TRP A 10 -8.24 3.87 12.65
N PHE A 11 -7.30 3.13 13.21
CA PHE A 11 -6.24 2.49 12.47
C PHE A 11 -6.32 0.97 12.59
N THR A 12 -6.04 0.30 11.48
CA THR A 12 -5.87 -1.14 11.42
C THR A 12 -4.51 -1.42 10.79
N TRP A 13 -3.72 -2.26 11.45
CA TRP A 13 -2.46 -2.76 10.93
C TRP A 13 -2.38 -4.27 11.02
N VAL A 14 -1.96 -4.88 9.92
CA VAL A 14 -1.75 -6.32 9.82
C VAL A 14 -0.37 -6.56 9.23
N SER A 15 0.39 -7.46 9.85
CA SER A 15 1.65 -7.95 9.32
C SER A 15 1.71 -9.47 9.46
N LYS A 16 1.88 -10.17 8.34
CA LYS A 16 1.92 -11.64 8.30
C LYS A 16 2.51 -12.15 6.98
N SER A 17 3.05 -13.36 7.00
CA SER A 17 3.35 -14.09 5.77
C SER A 17 2.11 -14.84 5.28
N VAL A 18 1.84 -14.77 3.98
CA VAL A 18 0.69 -15.40 3.32
C VAL A 18 1.11 -16.12 2.05
N GLN A 19 0.33 -17.12 1.65
CA GLN A 19 0.48 -17.77 0.36
C GLN A 19 -0.06 -16.87 -0.77
N PRO A 20 0.37 -17.06 -2.03
CA PRO A 20 -0.12 -16.31 -3.18
C PRO A 20 -1.65 -16.21 -3.27
N ASN A 21 -2.35 -17.33 -3.09
CA ASN A 21 -3.82 -17.37 -3.15
C ASN A 21 -4.50 -16.59 -2.02
N ASP A 22 -3.85 -16.51 -0.86
CA ASP A 22 -4.38 -15.74 0.29
C ASP A 22 -4.13 -14.24 0.09
N LEU A 23 -2.97 -13.87 -0.46
CA LEU A 23 -2.70 -12.47 -0.88
C LEU A 23 -3.75 -12.00 -1.89
N GLU A 24 -4.04 -12.83 -2.89
CA GLU A 24 -5.09 -12.55 -3.87
C GLU A 24 -6.45 -12.37 -3.20
N ARG A 25 -6.91 -13.38 -2.45
CA ARG A 25 -8.25 -13.41 -1.86
C ARG A 25 -8.49 -12.30 -0.84
N GLU A 26 -7.49 -11.94 -0.04
CA GLU A 26 -7.67 -11.04 1.11
C GLU A 26 -7.41 -9.57 0.75
N TYR A 27 -6.45 -9.31 -0.13
CA TYR A 27 -5.95 -7.95 -0.37
C TYR A 27 -6.06 -7.50 -1.83
N LEU A 28 -5.92 -8.42 -2.80
CA LEU A 28 -5.98 -8.08 -4.24
C LEU A 28 -7.35 -8.38 -4.88
N CYS A 29 -8.34 -8.83 -4.10
CA CYS A 29 -9.72 -9.02 -4.56
C CYS A 29 -10.50 -7.70 -4.74
N ARG A 30 -9.86 -6.57 -4.41
CA ARG A 30 -10.38 -5.21 -4.54
C ARG A 30 -9.52 -4.41 -5.51
N GLU A 31 -10.12 -3.39 -6.11
CA GLU A 31 -9.37 -2.45 -6.95
C GLU A 31 -8.38 -1.62 -6.12
N TRP A 32 -7.26 -1.24 -6.72
CA TRP A 32 -6.27 -0.36 -6.12
C TRP A 32 -6.03 0.81 -7.07
N ASP A 33 -6.01 2.03 -6.53
CA ASP A 33 -5.97 3.24 -7.36
C ASP A 33 -4.62 3.40 -8.04
N ALA A 34 -3.55 3.14 -7.28
CA ALA A 34 -2.20 3.23 -7.77
C ALA A 34 -1.26 2.33 -6.94
N GLY A 35 -0.03 2.25 -7.41
CA GLY A 35 0.97 1.41 -6.79
C GLY A 35 2.16 1.17 -7.71
N PHE A 36 3.11 0.41 -7.20
CA PHE A 36 4.21 -0.14 -7.97
C PHE A 36 4.35 -1.63 -7.72
N THR A 37 5.07 -2.27 -8.64
CA THR A 37 5.56 -3.63 -8.55
C THR A 37 7.02 -3.62 -8.92
N ALA A 38 7.85 -4.38 -8.20
CA ALA A 38 9.24 -4.59 -8.58
C ALA A 38 9.51 -6.05 -8.92
N PHE A 39 10.24 -6.21 -10.00
CA PHE A 39 10.76 -7.46 -10.53
C PHE A 39 12.29 -7.39 -10.42
N SER A 40 12.96 -8.53 -10.60
CA SER A 40 14.42 -8.60 -10.41
C SER A 40 15.23 -7.61 -11.26
N ASN A 41 14.68 -7.14 -12.38
CA ASN A 41 15.36 -6.23 -13.31
C ASN A 41 14.77 -4.81 -13.37
N CYS A 42 13.58 -4.57 -12.81
CA CYS A 42 12.92 -3.27 -12.93
C CYS A 42 11.71 -3.10 -12.01
N GLU A 43 11.33 -1.83 -11.81
CA GLU A 43 10.04 -1.43 -11.25
C GLU A 43 9.06 -1.02 -12.36
N ARG A 44 7.78 -1.26 -12.12
CA ARG A 44 6.65 -0.83 -12.98
C ARG A 44 5.51 -0.33 -12.12
N SER A 45 4.83 0.69 -12.61
CA SER A 45 3.60 1.17 -11.99
C SER A 45 2.51 0.09 -12.10
N LEU A 46 1.54 0.13 -11.20
CA LEU A 46 0.38 -0.76 -11.22
C LEU A 46 -0.33 -0.73 -12.58
N ARG A 47 -0.41 0.46 -13.20
CA ARG A 47 -1.03 0.64 -14.51
C ARG A 47 -0.24 -0.06 -15.63
N GLU A 48 1.09 0.00 -15.61
CA GLU A 48 1.95 -0.61 -16.64
C GLU A 48 1.90 -2.14 -16.63
N VAL A 49 1.62 -2.76 -15.48
CA VAL A 49 1.43 -4.21 -15.38
C VAL A 49 -0.01 -4.66 -15.66
N GLY A 50 -0.93 -3.74 -15.95
CA GLY A 50 -2.33 -4.08 -16.25
C GLY A 50 -3.26 -4.07 -15.03
N GLY A 51 -2.92 -3.29 -14.00
CA GLY A 51 -3.72 -3.17 -12.79
C GLY A 51 -3.54 -4.36 -11.84
N VAL A 52 -4.49 -4.51 -10.92
CA VAL A 52 -4.48 -5.57 -9.89
C VAL A 52 -4.48 -6.97 -10.50
N LEU A 53 -5.23 -7.17 -11.60
CA LEU A 53 -5.23 -8.44 -12.34
C LEU A 53 -3.84 -8.79 -12.89
N GLY A 54 -3.07 -7.78 -13.29
CA GLY A 54 -1.67 -7.93 -13.68
C GLY A 54 -0.81 -8.43 -12.52
N VAL A 55 -0.95 -7.82 -11.35
CA VAL A 55 -0.26 -8.24 -10.13
C VAL A 55 -0.59 -9.69 -9.79
N ILE A 56 -1.88 -10.05 -9.79
CA ILE A 56 -2.36 -11.41 -9.50
C ILE A 56 -1.70 -12.44 -10.43
N LYS A 57 -1.63 -12.15 -11.73
CA LYS A 57 -0.94 -13.01 -12.70
C LYS A 57 0.52 -13.27 -12.30
N PHE A 58 1.23 -12.26 -11.81
CA PHE A 58 2.66 -12.38 -11.46
C PHE A 58 2.93 -12.93 -10.05
N LEU A 59 1.90 -13.25 -9.26
CA LEU A 59 2.08 -13.91 -7.97
C LEU A 59 2.67 -15.32 -8.12
N THR A 60 2.33 -16.03 -9.19
CA THR A 60 2.78 -17.41 -9.44
C THR A 60 3.49 -17.57 -10.78
N CYS A 61 3.32 -16.63 -11.72
CA CYS A 61 4.00 -16.66 -13.01
C CYS A 61 5.29 -15.85 -13.01
N ARG A 62 6.30 -16.37 -13.70
CA ARG A 62 7.49 -15.63 -14.08
C ARG A 62 7.16 -14.71 -15.26
N ALA A 63 7.59 -13.46 -15.22
CA ALA A 63 7.58 -12.56 -16.37
C ALA A 63 8.75 -12.90 -17.31
N GLU A 64 8.47 -13.05 -18.61
CA GLU A 64 9.43 -13.49 -19.62
C GLU A 64 9.56 -12.50 -20.80
N GLU A 65 9.17 -11.24 -20.58
CA GLU A 65 9.13 -10.26 -21.66
C GLU A 65 10.51 -9.68 -21.99
N GLN A 66 10.99 -9.89 -23.22
CA GLN A 66 12.21 -9.23 -23.71
C GLN A 66 12.00 -7.72 -23.79
N GLY A 67 12.72 -6.96 -22.97
CA GLY A 67 12.57 -5.51 -22.84
C GLY A 67 11.44 -5.06 -21.88
N GLY A 68 10.77 -6.02 -21.25
CA GLY A 68 9.76 -5.80 -20.21
C GLY A 68 10.23 -6.29 -18.83
N PRO A 69 9.30 -6.47 -17.88
CA PRO A 69 9.59 -7.13 -16.61
C PRO A 69 10.14 -8.55 -16.84
N GLU A 70 11.23 -8.89 -16.17
CA GLU A 70 11.82 -10.22 -16.21
C GLU A 70 11.91 -10.80 -14.80
N GLY A 71 11.57 -12.08 -14.66
CA GLY A 71 11.66 -12.79 -13.39
C GLY A 71 10.35 -12.80 -12.62
N PHE A 72 10.44 -13.09 -11.33
CA PHE A 72 9.27 -13.11 -10.45
C PHE A 72 8.98 -11.71 -9.91
N LEU A 73 7.72 -11.46 -9.61
CA LEU A 73 7.33 -10.33 -8.77
C LEU A 73 7.98 -10.49 -7.40
N MET A 74 8.85 -9.55 -7.04
CA MET A 74 9.62 -9.56 -5.80
C MET A 74 8.94 -8.74 -4.72
N GLU A 75 8.37 -7.60 -5.08
CA GLU A 75 7.72 -6.70 -4.13
C GLU A 75 6.63 -5.88 -4.83
N GLY A 76 5.74 -5.31 -4.03
CA GLY A 76 4.79 -4.31 -4.50
C GLY A 76 4.29 -3.45 -3.35
N GLY A 77 3.98 -2.20 -3.70
CA GLY A 77 3.36 -1.23 -2.81
C GLY A 77 2.14 -0.65 -3.50
N LEU A 78 0.96 -0.92 -2.98
CA LEU A 78 -0.32 -0.45 -3.52
C LEU A 78 -0.98 0.50 -2.54
N TRP A 79 -1.66 1.52 -3.04
CA TRP A 79 -2.43 2.46 -2.22
C TRP A 79 -3.76 2.79 -2.87
N ARG A 80 -4.78 2.99 -2.04
CA ARG A 80 -6.13 3.38 -2.48
C ARG A 80 -6.80 4.29 -1.48
N LYS A 81 -7.74 5.09 -1.97
CA LYS A 81 -8.76 5.76 -1.17
C LYS A 81 -10.07 4.98 -1.29
N ASP A 82 -10.53 4.42 -0.19
CA ASP A 82 -11.80 3.70 -0.12
C ASP A 82 -12.94 4.66 0.21
N GLY A 83 -13.60 5.17 -0.82
CA GLY A 83 -14.60 6.22 -0.70
C GLY A 83 -14.00 7.54 -0.23
N ASP A 84 -14.70 8.27 0.63
CA ASP A 84 -14.21 9.56 1.16
C ASP A 84 -13.49 9.45 2.50
N ASP A 85 -13.56 8.27 3.11
CA ASP A 85 -13.40 8.10 4.55
C ASP A 85 -12.33 7.10 4.94
N ALA A 86 -11.62 6.49 3.99
CA ALA A 86 -10.55 5.57 4.31
C ALA A 86 -9.39 5.64 3.33
N TYR A 87 -8.19 5.49 3.89
CA TYR A 87 -6.94 5.32 3.15
C TYR A 87 -6.37 3.95 3.45
N GLU A 88 -5.98 3.23 2.42
CA GLU A 88 -5.36 1.91 2.54
C GLU A 88 -4.01 1.89 1.83
N GLU A 89 -3.08 1.16 2.43
CA GLU A 89 -1.80 0.84 1.83
C GLU A 89 -1.49 -0.64 2.07
N LEU A 90 -0.99 -1.28 1.03
CA LEU A 90 -0.56 -2.67 1.03
C LEU A 90 0.87 -2.72 0.51
N ALA A 91 1.80 -3.09 1.36
CA ALA A 91 3.14 -3.50 0.96
C ALA A 91 3.24 -5.03 1.04
N PHE A 92 3.89 -5.64 0.06
CA PHE A 92 4.19 -7.07 0.08
C PHE A 92 5.55 -7.36 -0.55
N GLU A 93 6.26 -8.34 0.01
CA GLU A 93 7.58 -8.80 -0.43
C GLU A 93 7.60 -10.32 -0.52
N ARG A 94 8.18 -10.88 -1.57
CA ARG A 94 8.27 -12.33 -1.78
C ARG A 94 9.34 -12.94 -0.87
N GLU A 95 8.93 -13.91 -0.06
CA GLU A 95 9.79 -14.72 0.80
C GLU A 95 9.66 -16.21 0.43
N GLY A 96 10.50 -16.66 -0.51
CA GLY A 96 10.41 -18.01 -1.07
C GLY A 96 9.09 -18.20 -1.83
N ASP A 97 8.27 -19.14 -1.35
CA ASP A 97 6.94 -19.44 -1.92
C ASP A 97 5.82 -18.59 -1.29
N ASN A 98 6.13 -17.77 -0.28
CA ASN A 98 5.18 -16.89 0.40
C ASN A 98 5.41 -15.42 0.05
N PHE A 99 4.51 -14.57 0.52
CA PHE A 99 4.67 -13.13 0.59
C PHE A 99 4.55 -12.65 2.03
N PHE A 100 5.53 -11.88 2.51
CA PHE A 100 5.38 -11.08 3.70
C PHE A 100 4.55 -9.84 3.36
N VAL A 101 3.46 -9.63 4.09
CA VAL A 101 2.48 -8.56 3.83
C VAL A 101 2.47 -7.60 5.01
N GLN A 102 2.39 -6.31 4.69
CA GLN A 102 2.04 -5.24 5.62
C GLN A 102 0.85 -4.49 5.04
N TYR A 103 -0.28 -4.56 5.72
CA TYR A 103 -1.50 -3.86 5.34
C TYR A 103 -1.84 -2.83 6.40
N MET A 104 -2.16 -1.62 5.95
CA MET A 104 -2.50 -0.47 6.77
C MET A 104 -3.82 0.11 6.27
N ARG A 105 -4.74 0.38 7.19
CA ARG A 105 -5.97 1.12 6.90
C ARG A 105 -6.19 2.20 7.94
N LEU A 106 -6.34 3.43 7.48
CA LEU A 106 -6.82 4.56 8.25
C LEU A 106 -8.27 4.84 7.90
N ASP A 107 -9.19 4.70 8.85
CA ASP A 107 -10.56 5.18 8.75
C ASP A 107 -10.67 6.57 9.41
N THR A 108 -11.20 7.54 8.67
CA THR A 108 -11.31 8.93 9.11
C THR A 108 -12.66 9.26 9.72
N ARG A 109 -13.61 8.30 9.76
CA ARG A 109 -14.91 8.49 10.41
C ARG A 109 -14.75 8.46 11.92
N GLN A 110 -15.71 9.08 12.60
CA GLN A 110 -15.75 9.07 14.07
C GLN A 110 -16.35 7.78 14.65
N THR A 111 -16.85 6.87 13.81
CA THR A 111 -17.46 5.62 14.23
C THR A 111 -16.39 4.59 14.54
N VAL A 112 -16.42 4.04 15.75
CA VAL A 112 -15.53 2.94 16.16
C VAL A 112 -15.97 1.67 15.46
N ASN A 113 -15.05 0.98 14.79
CA ASN A 113 -15.26 -0.42 14.40
C ASN A 113 -14.46 -1.34 15.33
N GLU A 114 -15.00 -2.52 15.61
CA GLU A 114 -14.30 -3.54 16.39
C GLU A 114 -12.96 -3.91 15.72
N GLY A 115 -11.90 -4.04 16.53
CA GLY A 115 -10.56 -4.41 16.04
C GLY A 115 -9.75 -3.25 15.42
N GLN A 116 -10.14 -2.00 15.68
CA GLN A 116 -9.36 -0.82 15.29
C GLN A 116 -8.81 -0.08 16.51
N ASP A 117 -7.60 0.45 16.36
CA ASP A 117 -6.94 1.24 17.39
C ASP A 117 -7.21 2.74 17.17
N GLU A 118 -7.36 3.49 18.26
CA GLU A 118 -7.48 4.94 18.16
C GLU A 118 -6.17 5.55 17.63
N CYS A 119 -6.28 6.44 16.64
CA CYS A 119 -5.14 7.14 16.08
C CYS A 119 -5.41 8.62 15.84
N TYR A 120 -4.33 9.35 15.54
CA TYR A 120 -4.35 10.75 15.17
C TYR A 120 -3.62 10.91 13.84
N TYR A 121 -4.26 11.58 12.87
CA TYR A 121 -3.70 11.74 11.54
C TYR A 121 -3.72 13.18 11.05
N ARG A 122 -2.84 13.52 10.11
CA ARG A 122 -2.85 14.79 9.38
C ARG A 122 -2.21 14.64 8.01
N SER A 123 -2.48 15.58 7.11
CA SER A 123 -1.72 15.68 5.87
C SER A 123 -0.25 15.99 6.16
N ALA A 124 0.64 15.36 5.41
CA ALA A 124 2.08 15.54 5.51
C ALA A 124 2.69 15.78 4.12
N ASP A 125 3.74 16.59 4.09
CA ASP A 125 4.50 16.87 2.87
C ASP A 125 5.14 15.59 2.33
N THR A 126 4.99 15.35 1.04
CA THR A 126 5.56 14.17 0.37
C THR A 126 6.83 14.58 -0.35
N PHE A 127 7.90 13.82 -0.10
CA PHE A 127 9.18 13.99 -0.78
C PHE A 127 9.48 12.73 -1.59
N VAL A 128 9.48 12.87 -2.92
CA VAL A 128 9.93 11.81 -3.83
C VAL A 128 11.41 12.04 -4.14
N LEU A 129 12.26 11.09 -3.76
CA LEU A 129 13.70 11.22 -3.93
C LEU A 129 14.11 10.70 -5.33
N GLY A 130 14.33 11.63 -6.27
CA GLY A 130 14.83 11.32 -7.62
C GLY A 130 13.75 10.98 -8.65
N ALA A 131 14.15 10.84 -9.93
CA ALA A 131 13.28 10.56 -11.07
C ALA A 131 12.81 9.09 -11.11
N LEU A 132 12.24 8.58 -10.02
CA LEU A 132 11.56 7.28 -10.01
C LEU A 132 10.32 7.40 -10.88
N LYS A 133 10.45 7.01 -12.15
CA LYS A 133 9.40 7.07 -13.20
C LYS A 133 8.11 6.34 -12.81
N VAL A 134 8.18 5.48 -11.80
CA VAL A 134 7.09 4.64 -11.31
C VAL A 134 6.02 5.45 -10.58
N PHE A 135 6.41 6.59 -10.01
CA PHE A 135 5.50 7.54 -9.37
C PHE A 135 5.20 8.69 -10.34
N SER A 136 4.36 8.43 -11.34
CA SER A 136 3.92 9.46 -12.29
C SER A 136 2.63 10.12 -11.80
N GLY A 137 2.73 11.05 -10.85
CA GLY A 137 1.58 11.81 -10.32
C GLY A 137 1.89 12.51 -8.98
N ASP A 138 0.92 13.29 -8.48
CA ASP A 138 0.99 13.91 -7.16
C ASP A 138 0.74 12.82 -6.09
N LEU A 139 1.81 12.17 -5.65
CA LEU A 139 1.77 11.34 -4.45
C LEU A 139 1.63 12.27 -3.25
N SER A 140 0.59 12.08 -2.45
CA SER A 140 0.46 12.77 -1.17
C SER A 140 0.52 11.77 -0.02
N THR A 141 0.83 12.25 1.18
CA THR A 141 1.01 11.40 2.36
C THR A 141 0.16 11.88 3.51
N VAL A 142 -0.33 10.92 4.30
CA VAL A 142 -0.96 11.17 5.60
C VAL A 142 -0.03 10.64 6.67
N GLU A 143 0.36 11.50 7.60
CA GLU A 143 1.04 11.08 8.81
C GLU A 143 0.01 10.53 9.79
N VAL A 144 0.30 9.37 10.38
CA VAL A 144 -0.55 8.72 11.38
C VAL A 144 0.27 8.40 12.63
N ILE A 145 -0.31 8.72 13.79
CA ILE A 145 0.22 8.40 15.11
C ILE A 145 -0.77 7.47 15.80
N VAL A 146 -0.27 6.32 16.26
CA VAL A 146 -1.04 5.35 17.05
C VAL A 146 -0.43 5.31 18.45
N PRO A 147 -0.99 6.06 19.42
CA PRO A 147 -0.34 6.27 20.71
C PRO A 147 -0.12 4.99 21.52
N GLU A 148 -1.07 4.05 21.45
CA GLU A 148 -1.04 2.79 22.18
C GLU A 148 0.23 1.98 21.91
N TYR A 149 0.66 1.92 20.64
CA TYR A 149 1.87 1.21 20.23
C TYR A 149 3.09 2.13 20.04
N ARG A 150 2.94 3.43 20.33
CA ARG A 150 3.97 4.46 20.06
C ARG A 150 4.47 4.44 18.62
N LEU A 151 3.56 4.16 17.69
CA LEU A 151 3.87 4.11 16.26
C LEU A 151 3.63 5.46 15.60
N ARG A 152 4.51 5.79 14.65
CA ARG A 152 4.41 6.93 13.75
C ARG A 152 4.83 6.48 12.36
N PHE A 153 3.92 6.55 11.40
CA PHE A 153 4.17 6.14 10.01
C PHE A 153 3.43 7.06 9.05
N TYR A 154 3.69 6.88 7.76
CA TYR A 154 3.12 7.66 6.67
C TYR A 154 2.41 6.71 5.73
N ILE A 155 1.16 7.01 5.41
CA ILE A 155 0.38 6.30 4.41
C ILE A 155 0.45 7.08 3.10
N ALA A 156 0.88 6.41 2.03
CA ALA A 156 0.81 6.93 0.68
C ALA A 156 -0.64 6.99 0.19
N ARG A 157 -1.00 8.07 -0.51
CA ARG A 157 -2.28 8.18 -1.24
C ARG A 157 -2.05 8.86 -2.58
N GLY A 158 -2.67 8.32 -3.63
CA GLY A 158 -2.75 8.98 -4.93
C GLY A 158 -3.89 10.00 -4.93
N GLU A 159 -3.77 11.03 -5.75
CA GLU A 159 -4.93 11.85 -6.16
C GLU A 159 -5.75 11.14 -7.24
#